data_AF-A0A2N9HSX9-F1
#
_entry.id   AF-A0A2N9HSX9-F1
#
_cell.length_a   1.000
_cell.length_b   1.000
_cell.length_c   1.000
_cell.angle_alpha   90.00
_cell.angle_beta   90.00
_cell.angle_gamma   90.00
#
_symmetry.space_group_name_H-M   'P 1'
#
loop_
_entity.id
_entity.type
_entity.pdbx_description
1 polymer ?
#
loop_
_entity_poly.entity_id
_entity_poly.type
_entity_poly.pdbx_seq_one_letter_code
_entity_poly.pdbx_strand_id
1 'polypeptide(L)'
;MARVSHLLLLLSILSYIAGTAKSAATTRGGATAFIKSSCSATTYPAVCVQSLSAYGSAIQQNPRQLTQTALSVSLSKAQSTKTFVTKLSHFKNLKTKEYEAIKDCLDEVGDSADRLSRSIQELKNFGKAKGQDFLWHMSNVETWVSAALTDENTCIDGFAGKALDGKVKASIKTQVVNLAQVTSNALSLVNSYASKH
;
A
#
# COMPACT_ATOMS: atom_id res chain seq x y z
N MET A 1 46.23 11.72 -33.95
CA MET A 1 46.15 11.38 -32.52
C MET A 1 44.81 11.79 -31.88
N ALA A 2 44.33 13.04 -32.02
CA ALA A 2 43.08 13.49 -31.40
C ALA A 2 41.81 12.67 -31.76
N ARG A 3 41.65 12.27 -33.03
CA ARG A 3 40.47 11.47 -33.48
C ARG A 3 40.40 10.08 -32.85
N VAL A 4 41.55 9.44 -32.61
CA VAL A 4 41.63 8.12 -31.96
C VAL A 4 41.31 8.24 -30.47
N SER A 5 41.77 9.31 -29.82
CA SER A 5 41.46 9.61 -28.41
C SER A 5 39.95 9.84 -28.19
N HIS A 6 39.29 10.60 -29.08
CA HIS A 6 37.84 10.78 -29.02
C HIS A 6 37.05 9.48 -29.20
N LEU A 7 37.50 8.60 -30.12
CA LEU A 7 36.84 7.32 -30.35
C LEU A 7 36.94 6.39 -29.12
N LEU A 8 38.11 6.36 -28.47
CA LEU A 8 38.33 5.57 -27.25
C LEU A 8 37.49 6.08 -26.07
N LEU A 9 37.35 7.40 -25.93
CA LEU A 9 36.45 8.03 -24.94
C LEU A 9 34.97 7.70 -25.19
N LEU A 10 34.53 7.71 -26.45
CA LEU A 10 33.16 7.33 -26.78
C LEU A 10 32.88 5.86 -26.48
N LEU A 11 33.82 4.96 -26.78
CA LEU A 11 33.70 3.53 -26.50
C LEU A 11 33.68 3.21 -24.99
N SER A 12 34.47 3.92 -24.18
CA SER A 12 34.45 3.74 -22.72
C SER A 12 33.15 4.25 -22.09
N ILE A 13 32.64 5.39 -22.56
CA ILE A 13 31.32 5.92 -22.15
C ILE A 13 30.20 4.95 -22.52
N LEU A 14 30.19 4.43 -23.75
CA LEU A 14 29.19 3.44 -24.19
C LEU A 14 29.23 2.16 -23.37
N SER A 15 30.43 1.67 -23.05
CA SER A 15 30.62 0.46 -22.23
C SER A 15 30.11 0.67 -20.80
N TYR A 16 30.36 1.85 -20.22
CA TYR A 16 29.89 2.21 -18.88
C TYR A 16 28.35 2.32 -18.84
N ILE A 17 27.74 2.95 -19.85
CA ILE A 17 26.28 3.05 -19.97
C ILE A 17 25.66 1.66 -20.15
N ALA A 18 26.23 0.81 -21.01
CA ALA A 18 25.74 -0.56 -21.19
C ALA A 18 25.82 -1.40 -19.89
N GLY A 19 26.90 -1.25 -19.13
CA GLY A 19 27.08 -1.91 -17.83
C GLY A 19 26.02 -1.49 -16.80
N THR A 20 25.77 -0.19 -16.67
CA THR A 20 24.76 0.34 -15.74
C THR A 20 23.33 -0.07 -16.14
N ALA A 21 23.01 -0.08 -17.43
CA ALA A 21 21.71 -0.53 -17.93
C ALA A 21 21.46 -2.02 -17.63
N LYS A 22 22.45 -2.89 -17.81
CA LYS A 22 22.35 -4.33 -17.53
C LYS A 22 22.14 -4.60 -16.04
N SER A 23 22.87 -3.90 -15.17
CA SER A 23 22.70 -4.00 -13.71
C SER A 23 21.31 -3.52 -13.28
N ALA A 24 20.83 -2.39 -13.81
CA ALA A 24 19.50 -1.88 -13.52
C ALA A 24 18.39 -2.85 -13.96
N ALA A 25 18.51 -3.45 -15.14
CA ALA A 25 17.58 -4.46 -15.64
C ALA A 25 17.55 -5.71 -14.74
N THR A 26 18.72 -6.17 -14.28
CA THR A 26 18.85 -7.34 -13.40
C THR A 26 18.20 -7.08 -12.04
N THR A 27 18.49 -5.93 -11.42
CA THR A 27 17.87 -5.52 -10.16
C THR A 27 16.35 -5.39 -10.27
N ARG A 28 15.85 -4.81 -11.37
CA ARG A 28 14.41 -4.68 -11.63
C ARG A 28 13.73 -6.04 -11.82
N GLY A 29 14.38 -6.96 -12.54
CA GLY A 29 13.93 -8.34 -12.71
C GLY A 29 13.83 -9.07 -11.37
N GLY A 30 14.87 -8.97 -10.54
CA GLY A 30 14.90 -9.54 -9.19
C GLY A 30 13.82 -8.97 -8.27
N ALA A 31 13.65 -7.65 -8.24
CA ALA A 31 12.60 -7.01 -7.44
C ALA A 31 11.19 -7.45 -7.88
N THR A 32 10.96 -7.57 -9.19
CA THR A 32 9.67 -8.04 -9.73
C THR A 32 9.37 -9.47 -9.30
N ALA A 33 10.35 -10.37 -9.38
CA ALA A 33 10.20 -11.76 -8.95
C ALA A 33 9.95 -11.85 -7.43
N PHE A 34 10.67 -11.06 -6.65
CA PHE A 34 10.50 -10.97 -5.19
C PHE A 34 9.11 -10.48 -4.79
N ILE A 35 8.58 -9.43 -5.43
CA ILE A 35 7.22 -8.92 -5.20
C ILE A 35 6.19 -10.00 -5.53
N LYS A 36 6.30 -10.64 -6.71
CA LYS A 36 5.39 -11.72 -7.11
C LYS A 36 5.38 -12.87 -6.11
N SER A 37 6.57 -13.32 -5.69
CA SER A 37 6.69 -14.39 -4.71
C SER A 37 6.06 -14.00 -3.37
N SER A 38 6.31 -12.77 -2.89
CA SER A 38 5.80 -12.32 -1.60
C SER A 38 4.28 -12.10 -1.62
N CYS A 39 3.73 -11.64 -2.74
CA CYS A 39 2.29 -11.45 -2.94
C CYS A 39 1.51 -12.77 -3.14
N SER A 40 2.20 -13.89 -3.42
CA SER A 40 1.52 -15.15 -3.77
C SER A 40 0.64 -15.72 -2.64
N ALA A 41 0.98 -15.44 -1.39
CA ALA A 41 0.27 -15.91 -0.20
C ALA A 41 -0.71 -14.87 0.39
N THR A 42 -0.90 -13.72 -0.27
CA THR A 42 -1.82 -12.69 0.22
C THR A 42 -3.26 -12.97 -0.23
N THR A 43 -4.23 -12.35 0.43
CA THR A 43 -5.67 -12.53 0.10
C THR A 43 -6.01 -12.10 -1.34
N TYR A 44 -5.36 -11.04 -1.85
CA TYR A 44 -5.57 -10.53 -3.21
C TYR A 44 -4.25 -10.42 -3.99
N PRO A 45 -3.68 -11.55 -4.46
CA PRO A 45 -2.33 -11.56 -5.05
C PRO A 45 -2.16 -10.64 -6.26
N ALA A 46 -3.16 -10.60 -7.15
CA ALA A 46 -3.12 -9.73 -8.34
C ALA A 46 -3.07 -8.24 -7.95
N VAL A 47 -3.88 -7.83 -6.97
CA VAL A 47 -3.91 -6.46 -6.45
C VAL A 47 -2.60 -6.12 -5.76
N CYS A 48 -2.03 -7.05 -4.98
CA CYS A 48 -0.73 -6.89 -4.32
C CYS A 48 0.39 -6.64 -5.34
N VAL A 49 0.48 -7.47 -6.38
CA VAL A 49 1.50 -7.31 -7.42
C VAL A 49 1.28 -5.99 -8.18
N GLN A 50 0.05 -5.69 -8.57
CA GLN A 50 -0.28 -4.46 -9.29
C GLN A 50 0.09 -3.21 -8.48
N SER A 51 -0.22 -3.19 -7.19
CA SER A 51 0.00 -2.03 -6.34
C SER A 51 1.47 -1.82 -5.97
N LEU A 52 2.28 -2.89 -5.93
CA LEU A 52 3.67 -2.82 -5.48
C LEU A 52 4.71 -2.79 -6.62
N SER A 53 4.36 -3.24 -7.82
CA SER A 53 5.34 -3.37 -8.93
C SER A 53 6.02 -2.06 -9.33
N ALA A 54 5.32 -0.92 -9.19
CA ALA A 54 5.89 0.41 -9.46
C ALA A 54 7.00 0.80 -8.47
N TYR A 55 7.08 0.14 -7.31
CA TYR A 55 8.01 0.44 -6.22
C TYR A 55 9.20 -0.53 -6.18
N GLY A 56 9.43 -1.34 -7.22
CA GLY A 56 10.49 -2.35 -7.24
C GLY A 56 11.90 -1.81 -6.93
N SER A 57 12.22 -0.56 -7.29
CA SER A 57 13.52 0.05 -6.95
C SER A 57 13.66 0.39 -5.46
N ALA A 58 12.56 0.75 -4.80
CA ALA A 58 12.52 1.05 -3.36
C ALA A 58 12.47 -0.24 -2.52
N ILE A 59 11.64 -1.21 -2.97
CA ILE A 59 11.50 -2.52 -2.32
C ILE A 59 12.77 -3.36 -2.47
N GLN A 60 13.39 -3.32 -3.66
CA GLN A 60 14.47 -4.22 -4.06
C GLN A 60 14.07 -5.67 -3.78
N GLN A 61 14.83 -6.40 -2.97
CA GLN A 61 14.51 -7.73 -2.48
C GLN A 61 14.49 -7.76 -0.94
N ASN A 62 14.02 -6.67 -0.32
CA ASN A 62 14.08 -6.47 1.12
C ASN A 62 12.67 -6.62 1.75
N PRO A 63 12.44 -7.64 2.59
CA PRO A 63 11.13 -7.85 3.24
C PRO A 63 10.64 -6.68 4.08
N ARG A 64 11.53 -5.96 4.78
CA ARG A 64 11.15 -4.79 5.56
C ARG A 64 10.68 -3.65 4.65
N GLN A 65 11.41 -3.39 3.56
CA GLN A 65 11.02 -2.37 2.58
C GLN A 65 9.70 -2.73 1.88
N LEU A 66 9.47 -4.01 1.60
CA LEU A 66 8.21 -4.51 1.07
C LEU A 66 7.04 -4.17 2.01
N THR A 67 7.16 -4.52 3.30
CA THR A 67 6.14 -4.24 4.30
C THR A 67 5.90 -2.74 4.48
N GLN A 68 6.97 -1.93 4.56
CA GLN A 68 6.86 -0.46 4.61
C GLN A 68 6.14 0.12 3.40
N THR A 69 6.46 -0.38 2.21
CA THR A 69 5.85 0.08 0.96
C THR A 69 4.37 -0.30 0.91
N ALA A 70 4.01 -1.52 1.30
CA ALA A 70 2.61 -1.97 1.33
C ALA A 70 1.75 -1.13 2.29
N LEU A 71 2.26 -0.82 3.49
CA LEU A 71 1.59 0.09 4.42
C LEU A 71 1.46 1.51 3.84
N SER A 72 2.51 2.01 3.18
CA SER A 72 2.50 3.35 2.58
C SER A 72 1.50 3.46 1.41
N VAL A 73 1.41 2.42 0.57
CA VAL A 73 0.41 2.31 -0.50
C VAL A 73 -1.00 2.27 0.09
N SER A 74 -1.22 1.52 1.16
CA SER A 74 -2.51 1.45 1.84
C SER A 74 -2.90 2.80 2.43
N LEU A 75 -1.98 3.49 3.12
CA LEU A 75 -2.21 4.85 3.63
C LEU A 75 -2.54 5.85 2.52
N SER A 76 -1.79 5.83 1.42
CA SER A 76 -2.06 6.70 0.27
C SER A 76 -3.44 6.42 -0.32
N LYS A 77 -3.83 5.14 -0.41
CA LYS A 77 -5.17 4.76 -0.85
C LYS A 77 -6.23 5.25 0.13
N ALA A 78 -6.02 5.12 1.44
CA ALA A 78 -6.93 5.60 2.48
C ALA A 78 -7.18 7.11 2.38
N GLN A 79 -6.10 7.89 2.22
CA GLN A 79 -6.18 9.34 2.01
C GLN A 79 -6.94 9.72 0.73
N SER A 80 -6.70 8.98 -0.36
CA SER A 80 -7.43 9.18 -1.62
C SER A 80 -8.93 8.87 -1.48
N THR A 81 -9.27 7.80 -0.75
CA THR A 81 -10.64 7.41 -0.45
C THR A 81 -11.31 8.43 0.46
N LYS A 82 -10.63 8.91 1.50
CA LYS A 82 -11.11 10.00 2.38
C LYS A 82 -11.46 11.25 1.58
N THR A 83 -10.58 11.64 0.66
CA THR A 83 -10.79 12.78 -0.23
C THR A 83 -12.00 12.56 -1.13
N PHE A 84 -12.17 11.35 -1.68
CA PHE A 84 -13.33 10.98 -2.47
C PHE A 84 -14.63 11.07 -1.68
N VAL A 85 -14.69 10.47 -0.49
CA VAL A 85 -15.87 10.47 0.40
C VAL A 85 -16.21 11.89 0.82
N THR A 86 -15.20 12.71 1.15
CA THR A 86 -15.39 14.14 1.46
C THR A 86 -16.07 14.87 0.30
N LYS A 87 -15.57 14.71 -0.93
CA LYS A 87 -16.19 15.32 -2.12
C LYS A 87 -17.64 14.87 -2.31
N LEU A 88 -17.91 13.58 -2.09
CA LEU A 88 -19.24 13.02 -2.21
C LEU A 88 -20.21 13.64 -1.19
N SER A 89 -19.74 13.95 0.03
CA SER A 89 -20.54 14.60 1.08
C SER A 89 -21.04 16.00 0.70
N HIS A 90 -20.45 16.64 -0.32
CA HIS A 90 -20.82 17.96 -0.80
C HIS A 90 -21.72 17.92 -2.05
N PHE A 91 -22.16 16.74 -2.50
CA PHE A 91 -23.04 16.64 -3.66
C PHE A 91 -24.42 17.21 -3.34
N LYS A 92 -25.01 17.87 -4.34
CA LYS A 92 -26.39 18.35 -4.25
C LYS A 92 -27.35 17.16 -4.34
N ASN A 93 -28.50 17.27 -3.68
CA ASN A 93 -29.59 16.28 -3.71
C ASN A 93 -29.28 14.92 -3.05
N LEU A 94 -28.38 14.89 -2.07
CA LEU A 94 -28.24 13.72 -1.19
C LEU A 94 -29.50 13.58 -0.33
N LYS A 95 -29.99 12.35 -0.17
CA LYS A 95 -30.98 12.06 0.87
C LYS A 95 -30.33 12.22 2.24
N THR A 96 -31.10 12.59 3.27
CA THR A 96 -30.60 12.72 4.65
C THR A 96 -29.83 11.47 5.10
N LYS A 97 -30.38 10.28 4.88
CA LYS A 97 -29.72 9.01 5.23
C LYS A 97 -28.42 8.76 4.45
N GLU A 98 -28.35 9.19 3.19
CA GLU A 98 -27.13 9.06 2.39
C GLU A 98 -26.04 9.99 2.93
N TYR A 99 -26.40 11.22 3.31
CA TYR A 99 -25.48 12.18 3.90
C TYR A 99 -24.92 11.69 5.25
N GLU A 100 -25.78 11.17 6.13
CA GLU A 100 -25.39 10.57 7.41
C GLU A 100 -24.42 9.40 7.19
N ALA A 101 -24.76 8.42 6.35
CA ALA A 101 -23.88 7.30 6.05
C ALA A 101 -22.54 7.72 5.40
N ILE A 102 -22.54 8.79 4.60
CA ILE A 102 -21.30 9.36 4.04
C ILE A 102 -20.42 9.94 5.16
N LYS A 103 -21.01 10.60 6.17
CA LYS A 103 -20.27 11.16 7.30
C LYS A 103 -19.67 10.05 8.16
N ASP A 104 -20.46 9.04 8.50
CA ASP A 104 -19.96 7.89 9.26
C ASP A 104 -18.79 7.21 8.51
N CYS A 105 -18.95 6.96 7.20
CA CYS A 105 -17.86 6.40 6.40
C CYS A 105 -16.62 7.32 6.32
N LEU A 106 -16.81 8.64 6.35
CA LEU A 106 -15.69 9.58 6.33
C LEU A 106 -14.84 9.45 7.61
N ASP A 107 -15.49 9.25 8.74
CA ASP A 107 -14.84 9.06 10.04
C ASP A 107 -14.09 7.71 10.06
N GLU A 108 -14.75 6.62 9.65
CA GLU A 108 -14.13 5.29 9.55
C GLU A 108 -12.90 5.26 8.62
N VAL A 109 -12.99 5.87 7.44
CA VAL A 109 -11.83 5.97 6.51
C VAL A 109 -10.75 6.89 7.08
N GLY A 110 -11.12 7.89 7.89
CA GLY A 110 -10.20 8.72 8.64
C GLY A 110 -9.40 7.92 9.67
N ASP A 111 -10.10 7.12 10.47
CA ASP A 111 -9.50 6.24 11.48
C ASP A 111 -8.59 5.18 10.86
N SER A 112 -9.00 4.58 9.74
CA SER A 112 -8.14 3.67 8.95
C SER A 112 -6.83 4.36 8.55
N ALA A 113 -6.89 5.58 8.03
CA ALA A 113 -5.69 6.33 7.64
C ALA A 113 -4.77 6.60 8.85
N ASP A 114 -5.32 6.95 10.00
CA ASP A 114 -4.54 7.22 11.21
C ASP A 114 -3.87 5.94 11.74
N ARG A 115 -4.60 4.81 11.76
CA ARG A 115 -4.06 3.49 12.15
C ARG A 115 -2.95 3.01 11.20
N LEU A 116 -3.12 3.21 9.89
CA LEU A 116 -2.08 2.93 8.89
C LEU A 116 -0.84 3.82 9.09
N SER A 117 -1.04 5.10 9.41
CA SER A 117 0.05 6.02 9.73
C SER A 117 0.84 5.58 10.97
N ARG A 118 0.15 5.19 12.06
CA ARG A 118 0.77 4.66 13.28
C ARG A 118 1.56 3.38 13.01
N SER A 119 1.01 2.48 12.20
CA SER A 119 1.68 1.25 11.75
C SER A 119 3.01 1.53 11.05
N ILE A 120 3.06 2.54 10.18
CA ILE A 120 4.29 2.95 9.49
C ILE A 120 5.30 3.54 10.49
N GLN A 121 4.86 4.38 11.43
CA GLN A 121 5.73 5.00 12.42
C GLN A 121 6.39 3.95 13.32
N GLU A 122 5.60 3.02 13.85
CA GLU A 122 6.10 1.92 14.67
C GLU A 122 7.13 1.07 13.93
N LEU A 123 6.82 0.70 12.67
CA LEU A 123 7.74 -0.10 11.87
C LEU A 123 9.06 0.63 11.54
N LYS A 124 9.05 1.97 11.53
CA LYS A 124 10.25 2.80 11.40
C LYS A 124 11.03 2.87 12.71
N ASN A 125 10.34 2.98 13.84
CA ASN A 125 10.92 3.30 15.14
C ASN A 125 11.61 2.12 15.82
N PHE A 126 11.16 0.87 15.60
CA PHE A 126 11.78 -0.27 16.28
C PHE A 126 13.21 -0.61 15.80
N GLY A 127 13.74 0.08 14.78
CA GLY A 127 15.17 0.09 14.45
C GLY A 127 15.82 -1.30 14.32
N LYS A 128 16.68 -1.64 15.30
CA LYS A 128 17.41 -2.92 15.42
C LYS A 128 16.84 -3.85 16.51
N ALA A 129 15.59 -3.63 16.95
CA ALA A 129 14.90 -4.51 17.90
C ALA A 129 15.00 -5.97 17.46
N LYS A 130 15.14 -6.87 18.44
CA LYS A 130 15.29 -8.32 18.22
C LYS A 130 14.49 -9.10 19.26
N GLY A 131 14.18 -10.35 18.94
CA GLY A 131 13.48 -11.25 19.86
C GLY A 131 12.13 -10.67 20.28
N GLN A 132 11.83 -10.70 21.58
CA GLN A 132 10.53 -10.28 22.10
C GLN A 132 10.18 -8.82 21.83
N ASP A 133 11.18 -7.92 21.85
CA ASP A 133 10.97 -6.49 21.57
C ASP A 133 10.52 -6.26 20.13
N PHE A 134 11.13 -6.97 19.18
CA PHE A 134 10.70 -6.97 17.78
C PHE A 134 9.27 -7.49 17.64
N LEU A 135 8.95 -8.63 18.28
CA LEU A 135 7.63 -9.24 18.20
C LEU A 135 6.55 -8.33 18.81
N TRP A 136 6.86 -7.62 19.90
CA TRP A 136 5.95 -6.65 20.51
C TRP A 136 5.62 -5.50 19.55
N HIS A 137 6.63 -4.91 18.91
CA HIS A 137 6.41 -3.87 17.90
C HIS A 137 5.61 -4.38 16.70
N MET A 138 5.90 -5.60 16.22
CA MET A 138 5.15 -6.20 15.12
C MET A 138 3.69 -6.49 15.50
N SER A 139 3.41 -6.88 16.74
CA SER A 139 2.05 -7.06 17.26
C SER A 139 1.25 -5.74 17.25
N ASN A 140 1.89 -4.60 17.54
CA ASN A 140 1.24 -3.29 17.45
C ASN A 140 0.88 -2.96 16.00
N VAL A 141 1.80 -3.20 15.06
CA VAL A 141 1.57 -2.99 13.63
C VAL A 141 0.43 -3.87 13.13
N GLU A 142 0.44 -5.18 13.46
CA GLU A 142 -0.63 -6.11 13.10
C GLU A 142 -1.99 -5.64 13.64
N THR A 143 -2.03 -5.21 14.90
CA THR A 143 -3.24 -4.73 15.55
C THR A 143 -3.82 -3.52 14.81
N TRP A 144 -3.01 -2.49 14.55
CA TRP A 144 -3.52 -1.29 13.89
C TRP A 144 -3.90 -1.52 12.43
N VAL A 145 -3.18 -2.33 11.67
CA VAL A 145 -3.55 -2.65 10.28
C VAL A 145 -4.84 -3.47 10.23
N SER A 146 -5.00 -4.45 11.13
CA SER A 146 -6.24 -5.22 11.25
C SER A 146 -7.42 -4.31 11.61
N ALA A 147 -7.19 -3.38 12.53
CA ALA A 147 -8.18 -2.41 12.95
C ALA A 147 -8.53 -1.44 11.79
N ALA A 148 -7.56 -0.99 10.99
CA ALA A 148 -7.84 -0.18 9.79
C ALA A 148 -8.72 -0.92 8.78
N LEU A 149 -8.48 -2.23 8.58
CA LEU A 149 -9.33 -3.06 7.71
C LEU A 149 -10.75 -3.22 8.26
N THR A 150 -10.90 -3.29 9.59
CA THR A 150 -12.22 -3.29 10.23
C THR A 150 -12.97 -2.00 9.94
N ASP A 151 -12.36 -0.82 10.11
CA ASP A 151 -13.02 0.47 9.85
C ASP A 151 -13.47 0.59 8.38
N GLU A 152 -12.63 0.12 7.46
CA GLU A 152 -12.97 0.08 6.03
C GLU A 152 -14.20 -0.80 5.76
N ASN A 153 -14.31 -1.95 6.43
CA ASN A 153 -15.51 -2.79 6.33
C ASN A 153 -16.72 -2.17 7.03
N THR A 154 -16.54 -1.50 8.18
CA THR A 154 -17.60 -0.76 8.88
C THR A 154 -18.19 0.33 7.98
N CYS A 155 -17.36 1.09 7.26
CA CYS A 155 -17.86 2.04 6.26
C CYS A 155 -18.75 1.34 5.22
N ILE A 156 -18.34 0.18 4.69
CA ILE A 156 -19.14 -0.55 3.69
C ILE A 156 -20.47 -1.01 4.28
N ASP A 157 -20.45 -1.55 5.50
CA ASP A 157 -21.61 -2.07 6.21
C ASP A 157 -22.61 -0.96 6.58
N GLY A 158 -22.13 0.27 6.82
CA GLY A 158 -22.97 1.46 6.98
C GLY A 158 -23.91 1.73 5.81
N PHE A 159 -23.63 1.18 4.63
CA PHE A 159 -24.49 1.28 3.44
C PHE A 159 -25.37 0.04 3.17
N ALA A 160 -25.41 -0.97 4.05
CA ALA A 160 -26.10 -2.23 3.77
C ALA A 160 -27.62 -2.08 3.50
N GLY A 161 -28.28 -1.10 4.12
CA GLY A 161 -29.73 -0.92 4.03
C GLY A 161 -30.26 -0.54 2.63
N LYS A 162 -31.44 -1.07 2.27
CA LYS A 162 -32.11 -0.82 0.97
C LYS A 162 -32.43 0.66 0.72
N ALA A 163 -32.63 1.44 1.78
CA ALA A 163 -32.89 2.89 1.68
C ALA A 163 -31.71 3.67 1.05
N LEU A 164 -30.51 3.07 1.06
CA LEU A 164 -29.27 3.64 0.53
C LEU A 164 -28.89 3.06 -0.85
N ASP A 165 -29.74 2.20 -1.43
CA ASP A 165 -29.47 1.65 -2.75
C ASP A 165 -29.43 2.76 -3.81
N GLY A 166 -28.38 2.72 -4.62
CA GLY A 166 -28.15 3.73 -5.66
C GLY A 166 -26.67 4.02 -5.92
N LYS A 167 -26.43 5.10 -6.66
CA LYS A 167 -25.11 5.47 -7.16
C LYS A 167 -24.12 5.82 -6.04
N VAL A 168 -24.60 6.44 -4.95
CA VAL A 168 -23.77 6.81 -3.79
C VAL A 168 -23.15 5.57 -3.15
N LYS A 169 -23.99 4.61 -2.73
CA LYS A 169 -23.56 3.32 -2.16
C LYS A 169 -22.60 2.56 -3.08
N ALA A 170 -22.94 2.45 -4.37
CA ALA A 170 -22.09 1.74 -5.33
C ALA A 170 -20.70 2.38 -5.46
N SER A 171 -20.65 3.72 -5.46
CA SER A 171 -19.40 4.48 -5.61
C SER A 171 -18.52 4.40 -4.35
N ILE A 172 -19.11 4.51 -3.15
CA ILE A 172 -18.39 4.31 -1.88
C ILE A 172 -17.87 2.88 -1.79
N LYS A 173 -18.74 1.88 -1.99
CA LYS A 173 -18.35 0.47 -1.93
C LYS A 173 -17.16 0.18 -2.86
N THR A 174 -17.16 0.71 -4.08
CA THR A 174 -16.05 0.53 -5.02
C THR A 174 -14.74 1.10 -4.48
N GLN A 175 -14.74 2.33 -3.96
CA GLN A 175 -13.51 2.96 -3.46
C GLN A 175 -12.99 2.29 -2.18
N VAL A 176 -13.89 1.91 -1.28
CA VAL A 176 -13.53 1.35 0.02
C VAL A 176 -13.14 -0.11 -0.09
N VAL A 177 -13.76 -0.91 -0.98
CA VAL A 177 -13.29 -2.28 -1.27
C VAL A 177 -11.88 -2.26 -1.86
N ASN A 178 -11.58 -1.34 -2.78
CA ASN A 178 -10.23 -1.22 -3.33
C ASN A 178 -9.20 -0.85 -2.26
N LEU A 179 -9.60 -0.07 -1.26
CA LEU A 179 -8.79 0.23 -0.09
C LEU A 179 -8.59 -1.02 0.78
N ALA A 180 -9.68 -1.70 1.16
CA ALA A 180 -9.65 -2.94 1.94
C ALA A 180 -8.78 -4.04 1.32
N GLN A 181 -8.76 -4.15 0.00
CA GLN A 181 -7.91 -5.11 -0.69
C GLN A 181 -6.41 -4.81 -0.53
N VAL A 182 -6.00 -3.54 -0.63
CA VAL A 182 -4.58 -3.18 -0.42
C VAL A 182 -4.19 -3.26 1.06
N THR A 183 -5.07 -2.85 1.98
CA THR A 183 -4.87 -2.96 3.43
C THR A 183 -4.77 -4.43 3.86
N SER A 184 -5.65 -5.30 3.36
CA SER A 184 -5.60 -6.75 3.63
C SER A 184 -4.30 -7.39 3.13
N ASN A 185 -3.83 -7.04 1.93
CA ASN A 185 -2.54 -7.51 1.44
C ASN A 185 -1.37 -6.99 2.29
N ALA A 186 -1.42 -5.73 2.74
CA ALA A 186 -0.40 -5.19 3.64
C ALA A 186 -0.35 -5.96 4.96
N LEU A 187 -1.52 -6.30 5.54
CA LEU A 187 -1.60 -7.15 6.73
C LEU A 187 -0.95 -8.53 6.51
N SER A 188 -1.25 -9.20 5.39
CA SER A 188 -0.61 -10.48 5.04
C SER A 188 0.91 -10.37 4.98
N LEU A 189 1.44 -9.27 4.42
CA LEU A 189 2.89 -9.02 4.32
C LEU A 189 3.52 -8.67 5.68
N VAL A 190 2.82 -7.92 6.54
CA VAL A 190 3.22 -7.67 7.94
C VAL A 190 3.37 -9.00 8.68
N ASN A 191 2.36 -9.86 8.63
CA ASN A 191 2.36 -11.14 9.34
C ASN A 191 3.42 -12.10 8.78
N SER A 192 3.62 -12.10 7.45
CA SER A 192 4.70 -12.86 6.80
C SER A 192 6.10 -12.35 7.17
N TYR A 193 6.24 -11.06 7.46
CA TYR A 193 7.52 -10.48 7.91
C TYR A 193 7.79 -10.82 9.38
N ALA A 194 6.77 -10.72 10.24
CA ALA A 194 6.85 -11.05 11.67
C ALA A 194 7.23 -12.53 11.89
N SER A 195 6.59 -13.46 11.18
CA SER A 195 6.82 -14.91 11.34
C SER A 195 8.21 -15.41 10.91
N LYS A 196 9.02 -14.58 10.25
CA LYS A 196 10.38 -14.92 9.80
C LYS A 196 11.48 -14.46 10.78
N HIS A 197 11.10 -13.89 11.92
CA HIS A 197 12.00 -13.34 12.95
C HIS A 197 11.61 -13.88 14.33
#